data_AF-A0A0F2PTR5-F1
#
_entry.id   AF-A0A0F2PTR5-F1
#
_cell.length_a   1.000
_cell.length_b   1.000
_cell.length_c   1.000
_cell.angle_alpha   90.00
_cell.angle_beta   90.00
_cell.angle_gamma   90.00
#
_symmetry.space_group_name_H-M   'P 1'
#
loop_
_entity.id
_entity.type
_entity.pdbx_description
1 polymer ?
#
loop_
_entity_poly.entity_id
_entity_poly.type
_entity_poly.pdbx_seq_one_letter_code
_entity_poly.pdbx_strand_id
1 'polypeptide(L)'
;MSMECRDEVANLKQKLMGTKEEAICALNFLKKEEYRSLAQSLKQEIIALAGGDSIEICRIAGELLLHVDPGCVAGQSWLAMRLASFACSRAPLGQRLPLIAAMAELDEENQFFYIERCPDRDDIVAALMANNQWVPLLSLLRVSLLYWKYDVLALQDMFWLIRVLLKVKDNSYGKEAVVFSKPSDELKISSRVLGRILIDEAVSAAAGAWIRCLKGPGGDNVCLENVWVFEDEELAREVLESLAGEPVAFALFIKEMKQEDGVQKTQMLGVPDELLITFFTRGIMAAEYSLINLLPELMQIISIKPYLVKEFLATLEYSQDRIVAVAKALLADNQLPDSEDFMQMLKSIGTGPAQGKKQYY
;
A
#
# COMPACT_ATOMS: atom_id res chain seq x y z
N MET A 1 -34.93 3.35 29.84
CA MET A 1 -35.75 3.85 28.72
C MET A 1 -37.13 4.20 29.26
N SER A 2 -37.55 5.45 29.12
CA SER A 2 -38.92 5.89 29.38
C SER A 2 -39.90 5.19 28.43
N MET A 3 -41.19 5.17 28.78
CA MET A 3 -42.24 4.55 27.96
C MET A 3 -42.35 5.20 26.57
N GLU A 4 -42.18 6.52 26.49
CA GLU A 4 -42.15 7.31 25.24
C GLU A 4 -41.05 6.84 24.27
N CYS A 5 -39.86 6.51 24.79
CA CYS A 5 -38.74 6.02 23.98
C CYS A 5 -39.03 4.63 23.36
N ARG A 6 -39.89 3.80 23.98
CA ARG A 6 -40.27 2.50 23.40
C ARG A 6 -41.24 2.64 22.24
N ASP A 7 -42.19 3.57 22.34
CA ASP A 7 -43.18 3.83 21.29
C ASP A 7 -42.53 4.48 20.06
N GLU A 8 -41.57 5.37 20.26
CA GLU A 8 -40.76 5.95 19.17
C GLU A 8 -39.92 4.90 18.43
N VAL A 9 -39.26 3.99 19.17
CA VAL A 9 -38.51 2.87 18.58
C VAL A 9 -39.43 1.98 17.75
N ALA A 10 -40.60 1.60 18.27
CA ALA A 10 -41.54 0.73 17.56
C ALA A 10 -42.06 1.39 16.28
N ASN A 11 -42.42 2.68 16.34
CA ASN A 11 -42.86 3.46 15.18
C ASN A 11 -41.76 3.56 14.11
N LEU A 12 -40.52 3.84 14.51
CA LEU A 12 -39.38 3.90 13.57
C LEU A 12 -39.06 2.54 12.96
N LYS A 13 -39.12 1.44 13.72
CA LYS A 13 -38.99 0.08 13.16
C LYS A 13 -40.05 -0.19 12.10
N GLN A 14 -41.29 0.19 12.38
CA GLN A 14 -42.38 0.02 11.41
C GLN A 14 -42.13 0.82 10.13
N LYS A 15 -41.67 2.07 10.25
CA LYS A 15 -41.32 2.92 9.09
C LYS A 15 -40.13 2.39 8.29
N LEU A 16 -39.10 1.86 8.96
CA LEU A 16 -37.95 1.22 8.30
C LEU A 16 -38.35 -0.01 7.49
N MET A 17 -39.36 -0.75 7.95
CA MET A 17 -39.92 -1.92 7.24
C MET A 17 -41.09 -1.55 6.29
N GLY A 18 -41.40 -0.27 6.14
CA GLY A 18 -42.51 0.23 5.34
C GLY A 18 -42.19 0.35 3.86
N THR A 19 -42.86 1.28 3.19
CA THR A 19 -42.58 1.68 1.81
C THR A 19 -41.17 2.28 1.67
N LYS A 20 -40.68 2.37 0.43
CA LYS A 20 -39.37 2.97 0.14
C LYS A 20 -39.27 4.39 0.71
N GLU A 21 -40.33 5.18 0.54
CA GLU A 21 -40.41 6.57 0.99
C GLU A 21 -40.42 6.68 2.52
N GLU A 22 -41.14 5.79 3.21
CA GLU A 22 -41.16 5.73 4.67
C GLU A 22 -39.80 5.33 5.24
N ALA A 23 -39.14 4.35 4.62
CA ALA A 23 -37.81 3.91 5.00
C ALA A 23 -36.76 5.02 4.81
N ILE A 24 -36.79 5.73 3.68
CA ILE A 24 -35.91 6.87 3.42
C ILE A 24 -36.15 7.99 4.44
N CYS A 25 -37.41 8.33 4.73
CA CYS A 25 -37.74 9.33 5.74
C CYS A 25 -37.22 8.93 7.12
N ALA A 26 -37.40 7.67 7.52
CA ALA A 26 -36.91 7.16 8.80
C ALA A 26 -35.38 7.20 8.88
N LEU A 27 -34.67 6.78 7.83
CA LEU A 27 -33.20 6.84 7.79
C LEU A 27 -32.67 8.27 7.85
N ASN A 28 -33.26 9.21 7.10
CA ASN A 28 -32.87 10.62 7.14
C ASN A 28 -33.18 11.27 8.49
N PHE A 29 -34.25 10.84 9.16
CA PHE A 29 -34.54 11.27 10.53
C PHE A 29 -33.45 10.80 11.49
N LEU A 30 -33.04 9.52 11.39
CA LEU A 30 -32.01 8.92 12.23
C LEU A 30 -30.58 9.47 12.01
N LYS A 31 -30.33 10.17 10.88
CA LYS A 31 -29.04 10.81 10.59
C LYS A 31 -28.74 12.03 11.46
N LYS A 32 -29.72 12.60 12.14
CA LYS A 32 -29.46 13.75 13.02
C LYS A 32 -28.74 13.27 14.28
N GLU A 33 -27.73 14.03 14.71
CA GLU A 33 -26.86 13.66 15.85
C GLU A 33 -27.65 13.34 17.13
N GLU A 34 -28.75 14.06 17.37
CA GLU A 34 -29.64 13.84 18.53
C GLU A 34 -30.29 12.44 18.57
N TYR A 35 -30.37 11.74 17.44
CA TYR A 35 -30.96 10.40 17.32
C TYR A 35 -29.92 9.29 17.16
N ARG A 36 -28.64 9.57 17.41
CA ARG A 36 -27.58 8.58 17.23
C ARG A 36 -27.72 7.35 18.13
N SER A 37 -28.11 7.54 19.39
CA SER A 37 -28.38 6.44 20.33
C SER A 37 -29.55 5.55 19.86
N LEU A 38 -30.55 6.18 19.24
CA LEU A 38 -31.69 5.50 18.65
C LEU A 38 -31.29 4.71 17.40
N ALA A 39 -30.47 5.30 16.52
CA ALA A 39 -29.89 4.62 15.37
C ALA A 39 -29.05 3.40 15.79
N GLN A 40 -28.24 3.52 16.85
CA GLN A 40 -27.48 2.40 17.43
C GLN A 40 -28.41 1.26 17.85
N SER A 41 -29.56 1.56 18.47
CA SER A 41 -30.54 0.55 18.90
C SER A 41 -31.26 -0.16 17.75
N LEU A 42 -31.25 0.44 16.54
CA LEU A 42 -31.90 -0.05 15.32
C LEU A 42 -30.91 -0.62 14.30
N LYS A 43 -29.66 -0.84 14.70
CA LYS A 43 -28.56 -1.23 13.81
C LYS A 43 -28.90 -2.44 12.94
N GLN A 44 -29.49 -3.48 13.53
CA GLN A 44 -29.81 -4.72 12.80
C GLN A 44 -30.89 -4.50 11.73
N GLU A 45 -31.91 -3.72 12.05
CA GLU A 45 -32.95 -3.34 11.11
C GLU A 45 -32.39 -2.48 9.97
N ILE A 46 -31.48 -1.55 10.26
CA ILE A 46 -30.81 -0.71 9.26
C ILE A 46 -29.92 -1.57 8.33
N ILE A 47 -29.19 -2.56 8.85
CA ILE A 47 -28.40 -3.50 8.04
C ILE A 47 -29.31 -4.33 7.12
N ALA A 48 -30.37 -4.92 7.68
CA ALA A 48 -31.30 -5.74 6.91
C ALA A 48 -31.92 -4.93 5.76
N LEU A 49 -32.28 -3.68 6.05
CA LEU A 49 -32.81 -2.73 5.06
C LEU A 49 -31.77 -2.37 3.99
N ALA A 50 -30.50 -2.17 4.37
CA ALA A 50 -29.40 -1.92 3.42
C ALA A 50 -29.11 -3.10 2.49
N GLY A 51 -29.47 -4.31 2.91
CA GLY A 51 -29.36 -5.55 2.13
C GLY A 51 -30.38 -5.68 0.99
N GLY A 52 -31.41 -4.82 0.97
CA GLY A 52 -32.44 -4.84 -0.08
C GLY A 52 -31.96 -4.38 -1.47
N ASP A 53 -32.88 -4.40 -2.42
CA ASP A 53 -32.61 -4.07 -3.84
C ASP A 53 -32.47 -2.56 -4.10
N SER A 54 -32.98 -1.71 -3.20
CA SER A 54 -32.93 -0.27 -3.37
C SER A 54 -31.53 0.29 -3.09
N ILE A 55 -30.83 0.68 -4.15
CA ILE A 55 -29.49 1.31 -4.08
C ILE A 55 -29.51 2.58 -3.21
N GLU A 56 -30.57 3.38 -3.34
CA GLU A 56 -30.72 4.62 -2.58
C GLU A 56 -30.85 4.36 -1.08
N ILE A 57 -31.62 3.33 -0.69
CA ILE A 57 -31.74 2.91 0.71
C ILE A 57 -30.40 2.36 1.21
N CYS A 58 -29.74 1.49 0.43
CA CYS A 58 -28.43 0.94 0.77
C CYS A 58 -27.41 2.04 1.06
N ARG A 59 -27.39 3.09 0.23
CA ARG A 59 -26.54 4.26 0.43
C ARG A 59 -26.87 5.00 1.72
N ILE A 60 -28.13 5.41 1.92
CA ILE A 60 -28.49 6.24 3.09
C ILE A 60 -28.28 5.45 4.39
N ALA A 61 -28.65 4.17 4.40
CA ALA A 61 -28.44 3.27 5.52
C ALA A 61 -26.95 3.03 5.78
N GLY A 62 -26.15 2.81 4.73
CA GLY A 62 -24.70 2.64 4.85
C GLY A 62 -23.98 3.89 5.37
N GLU A 63 -24.32 5.07 4.84
CA GLU A 63 -23.80 6.35 5.36
C GLU A 63 -24.15 6.52 6.85
N LEU A 64 -25.40 6.21 7.23
CA LEU A 64 -25.82 6.26 8.63
C LEU A 64 -25.00 5.28 9.49
N LEU A 65 -24.82 4.04 9.03
CA LEU A 65 -24.06 3.01 9.75
C LEU A 65 -22.58 3.37 9.89
N LEU A 66 -21.96 3.96 8.87
CA LEU A 66 -20.58 4.43 8.95
C LEU A 66 -20.41 5.50 10.04
N HIS A 67 -21.38 6.39 10.21
CA HIS A 67 -21.33 7.38 11.29
C HIS A 67 -21.66 6.79 12.66
N VAL A 68 -22.56 5.82 12.73
CA VAL A 68 -23.05 5.25 14.00
C VAL A 68 -22.06 4.24 14.58
N ASP A 69 -21.61 3.29 13.76
CA ASP A 69 -20.70 2.21 14.13
C ASP A 69 -19.93 1.72 12.88
N PRO A 70 -18.78 2.32 12.53
CA PRO A 70 -17.97 1.91 11.38
C PRO A 70 -17.64 0.42 11.39
N GLY A 71 -17.43 -0.16 12.58
CA GLY A 71 -17.15 -1.59 12.78
C GLY A 71 -18.28 -2.50 12.30
N CYS A 72 -19.52 -2.00 12.29
CA CYS A 72 -20.66 -2.70 11.69
C CYS A 72 -20.52 -2.86 10.17
N VAL A 73 -20.04 -1.82 9.48
CA VAL A 73 -19.85 -1.85 8.03
C VAL A 73 -18.63 -2.69 7.69
N ALA A 74 -17.55 -2.53 8.47
CA ALA A 74 -16.35 -3.36 8.37
C ALA A 74 -16.66 -4.87 8.50
N GLY A 75 -17.50 -5.25 9.47
CA GLY A 75 -17.94 -6.64 9.65
C GLY A 75 -18.87 -7.19 8.56
N GLN A 76 -19.26 -6.38 7.56
CA GLN A 76 -20.17 -6.74 6.48
C GLN A 76 -19.55 -6.38 5.12
N SER A 77 -18.60 -7.18 4.65
CA SER A 77 -17.83 -6.87 3.42
C SER A 77 -18.72 -6.58 2.20
N TRP A 78 -19.86 -7.26 2.07
CA TRP A 78 -20.82 -7.00 0.99
C TRP A 78 -21.36 -5.56 1.01
N LEU A 79 -21.57 -4.98 2.19
CA LEU A 79 -22.06 -3.62 2.37
C LEU A 79 -20.97 -2.62 2.02
N ALA A 80 -19.76 -2.82 2.54
CA ALA A 80 -18.60 -1.98 2.21
C ALA A 80 -18.32 -1.96 0.70
N MET A 81 -18.40 -3.12 0.03
CA MET A 81 -18.27 -3.23 -1.43
C MET A 81 -19.38 -2.50 -2.20
N ARG A 82 -20.65 -2.61 -1.76
CA ARG A 82 -21.77 -1.89 -2.41
C ARG A 82 -21.61 -0.38 -2.25
N LEU A 83 -21.19 0.08 -1.09
CA LEU A 83 -20.90 1.50 -0.83
C LEU A 83 -19.73 2.01 -1.66
N ALA A 84 -18.65 1.22 -1.79
CA ALA A 84 -17.53 1.54 -2.69
C ALA A 84 -18.00 1.72 -4.14
N SER A 85 -18.85 0.81 -4.62
CA SER A 85 -19.42 0.88 -5.97
C SER A 85 -20.27 2.14 -6.17
N PHE A 86 -21.05 2.53 -5.16
CA PHE A 86 -21.80 3.79 -5.21
C PHE A 86 -20.88 5.02 -5.20
N ALA A 87 -19.84 5.02 -4.38
CA ALA A 87 -18.84 6.09 -4.31
C ALA A 87 -18.08 6.29 -5.64
N CYS A 88 -17.87 5.21 -6.41
CA CYS A 88 -17.28 5.26 -7.75
C CYS A 88 -18.29 5.53 -8.88
N SER A 89 -19.59 5.64 -8.58
CA SER A 89 -20.64 5.78 -9.59
C SER A 89 -20.68 7.19 -10.23
N ARG A 90 -21.42 7.34 -11.34
CA ARG A 90 -21.63 8.64 -12.01
C ARG A 90 -22.66 9.55 -11.32
N ALA A 91 -23.06 9.25 -10.08
CA ALA A 91 -23.94 10.12 -9.32
C ALA A 91 -23.27 11.49 -9.05
N PRO A 92 -24.05 12.57 -8.83
CA PRO A 92 -23.48 13.89 -8.55
C PRO A 92 -22.50 13.84 -7.38
N LEU A 93 -21.32 14.47 -7.53
CA LEU A 93 -20.25 14.40 -6.54
C LEU A 93 -20.70 14.85 -5.14
N GLY A 94 -21.54 15.89 -5.06
CA GLY A 94 -22.08 16.37 -3.77
C GLY A 94 -22.87 15.32 -2.99
N GLN A 95 -23.44 14.31 -3.66
CA GLN A 95 -24.12 13.19 -3.00
C GLN A 95 -23.16 12.07 -2.57
N ARG A 96 -22.03 11.92 -3.27
CA ARG A 96 -21.03 10.86 -3.00
C ARG A 96 -19.99 11.29 -1.98
N LEU A 97 -19.67 12.58 -1.90
CA LEU A 97 -18.58 13.10 -1.07
C LEU A 97 -18.70 12.73 0.43
N PRO A 98 -19.89 12.83 1.07
CA PRO A 98 -20.03 12.40 2.46
C PRO A 98 -19.74 10.91 2.65
N LEU A 99 -20.18 10.08 1.71
CA LEU A 99 -19.90 8.65 1.73
C LEU A 99 -18.40 8.38 1.53
N ILE A 100 -17.76 9.02 0.56
CA ILE A 100 -16.32 8.87 0.31
C ILE A 100 -15.51 9.23 1.57
N ALA A 101 -15.83 10.34 2.22
CA ALA A 101 -15.17 10.75 3.45
C ALA A 101 -15.38 9.74 4.59
N ALA A 102 -16.60 9.24 4.76
CA ALA A 102 -16.91 8.25 5.80
C ALA A 102 -16.25 6.89 5.52
N MET A 103 -16.14 6.49 4.25
CA MET A 103 -15.44 5.26 3.87
C MET A 103 -13.94 5.34 4.12
N ALA A 104 -13.34 6.53 4.06
CA ALA A 104 -11.92 6.73 4.37
C ALA A 104 -11.54 6.42 5.83
N GLU A 105 -12.55 6.36 6.72
CA GLU A 105 -12.38 6.04 8.14
C GLU A 105 -12.42 4.53 8.43
N LEU A 106 -12.70 3.71 7.42
CA LEU A 106 -12.64 2.25 7.55
C LEU A 106 -11.19 1.77 7.67
N ASP A 107 -10.99 0.74 8.49
CA ASP A 107 -9.71 0.03 8.59
C ASP A 107 -9.26 -0.51 7.23
N GLU A 108 -7.93 -0.61 7.05
CA GLU A 108 -7.29 -1.04 5.80
C GLU A 108 -7.86 -2.35 5.23
N GLU A 109 -8.07 -3.36 6.08
CA GLU A 109 -8.58 -4.67 5.68
C GLU A 109 -10.00 -4.62 5.10
N ASN A 110 -10.75 -3.56 5.41
CA ASN A 110 -12.14 -3.37 5.02
C ASN A 110 -12.31 -2.21 4.03
N GLN A 111 -11.21 -1.66 3.52
CA GLN A 111 -11.23 -0.59 2.52
C GLN A 111 -11.43 -1.18 1.13
N PHE A 112 -12.63 -0.99 0.59
CA PHE A 112 -12.99 -1.40 -0.78
C PHE A 112 -13.06 -0.23 -1.76
N PHE A 113 -12.93 1.01 -1.28
CA PHE A 113 -12.92 2.20 -2.11
C PHE A 113 -11.50 2.63 -2.45
N TYR A 114 -11.22 2.74 -3.75
CA TYR A 114 -9.93 3.08 -4.32
C TYR A 114 -10.10 4.28 -5.25
N ILE A 115 -9.57 5.44 -4.85
CA ILE A 115 -9.87 6.72 -5.49
C ILE A 115 -9.34 6.79 -6.92
N GLU A 116 -8.23 6.13 -7.23
CA GLU A 116 -7.61 6.12 -8.55
C GLU A 116 -8.50 5.48 -9.62
N ARG A 117 -9.45 4.62 -9.20
CA ARG A 117 -10.42 3.93 -10.07
C ARG A 117 -11.65 4.77 -10.39
N CYS A 118 -11.81 5.92 -9.74
CA CYS A 118 -12.94 6.80 -9.98
C CYS A 118 -12.75 7.59 -11.29
N PRO A 119 -13.80 7.70 -12.15
CA PRO A 119 -13.69 8.45 -13.39
C PRO A 119 -13.50 9.96 -13.15
N ASP A 120 -13.92 10.46 -12.00
CA ASP A 120 -13.87 11.87 -11.58
C ASP A 120 -12.89 12.07 -10.40
N ARG A 121 -11.84 11.24 -10.31
CA ARG A 121 -10.88 11.23 -9.19
C ARG A 121 -10.28 12.61 -8.88
N ASP A 122 -10.00 13.42 -9.89
CA ASP A 122 -9.46 14.78 -9.69
C ASP A 122 -10.48 15.72 -9.06
N ASP A 123 -11.76 15.60 -9.41
CA ASP A 123 -12.86 16.37 -8.82
C ASP A 123 -13.10 15.95 -7.37
N ILE A 124 -13.00 14.65 -7.06
CA ILE A 124 -13.08 14.14 -5.68
C ILE A 124 -11.96 14.74 -4.82
N VAL A 125 -10.71 14.69 -5.30
CA VAL A 125 -9.56 15.29 -4.62
C VAL A 125 -9.78 16.78 -4.37
N ALA A 126 -10.21 17.52 -5.40
CA ALA A 126 -10.47 18.95 -5.29
C ALA A 126 -11.57 19.26 -4.27
N ALA A 127 -12.66 18.50 -4.26
CA ALA A 127 -13.77 18.68 -3.33
C ALA A 127 -13.39 18.35 -1.88
N LEU A 128 -12.65 17.26 -1.64
CA LEU A 128 -12.15 16.93 -0.30
C LEU A 128 -11.21 18.01 0.24
N MET A 129 -10.29 18.49 -0.61
CA MET A 129 -9.38 19.59 -0.25
C MET A 129 -10.12 20.90 0.03
N ALA A 130 -11.09 21.27 -0.79
CA ALA A 130 -11.91 22.48 -0.61
C ALA A 130 -12.71 22.45 0.71
N ASN A 131 -13.15 21.26 1.14
CA ASN A 131 -13.86 21.06 2.40
C ASN A 131 -12.94 20.81 3.60
N ASN A 132 -11.62 21.03 3.44
CA ASN A 132 -10.61 20.78 4.48
C ASN A 132 -10.60 19.32 5.00
N GLN A 133 -11.05 18.36 4.19
CA GLN A 133 -11.05 16.91 4.48
C GLN A 133 -9.75 16.25 4.03
N TRP A 134 -8.61 16.85 4.41
CA TRP A 134 -7.29 16.36 4.03
C TRP A 134 -6.92 15.05 4.77
N VAL A 135 -7.44 14.81 5.97
CA VAL A 135 -7.23 13.56 6.72
C VAL A 135 -7.88 12.36 6.02
N PRO A 136 -9.20 12.38 5.70
CA PRO A 136 -9.81 11.34 4.87
C PRO A 136 -9.07 11.12 3.55
N LEU A 137 -8.66 12.19 2.88
CA LEU A 137 -7.92 12.08 1.62
C LEU A 137 -6.57 11.38 1.82
N LEU A 138 -5.79 11.71 2.85
CA LEU A 138 -4.55 11.02 3.17
C LEU A 138 -4.77 9.53 3.46
N SER A 139 -5.81 9.17 4.22
CA SER A 139 -6.15 7.77 4.48
C SER A 139 -6.44 7.02 3.18
N LEU A 140 -7.24 7.59 2.28
CA LEU A 140 -7.54 6.98 0.98
C LEU A 140 -6.28 6.81 0.12
N LEU A 141 -5.42 7.82 0.06
CA LEU A 141 -4.16 7.75 -0.69
C LEU A 141 -3.23 6.69 -0.11
N ARG A 142 -3.06 6.67 1.21
CA ARG A 142 -2.26 5.68 1.94
C ARG A 142 -2.71 4.27 1.61
N VAL A 143 -4.01 3.98 1.74
CA VAL A 143 -4.53 2.63 1.46
C VAL A 143 -4.38 2.26 -0.02
N SER A 144 -4.69 3.20 -0.93
CA SER A 144 -4.55 2.96 -2.37
C SER A 144 -3.10 2.65 -2.75
N LEU A 145 -2.13 3.38 -2.17
CA LEU A 145 -0.70 3.13 -2.37
C LEU A 145 -0.26 1.82 -1.73
N LEU A 146 -0.68 1.53 -0.49
CA LEU A 146 -0.32 0.31 0.24
C LEU A 146 -0.70 -0.96 -0.52
N TYR A 147 -1.90 -0.99 -1.11
CA TYR A 147 -2.38 -2.12 -1.89
C TYR A 147 -2.10 -2.03 -3.39
N TRP A 148 -1.42 -0.98 -3.85
CA TRP A 148 -1.06 -0.86 -5.25
C TRP A 148 -0.11 -2.00 -5.67
N LYS A 149 -0.43 -2.67 -6.78
CA LYS A 149 0.40 -3.72 -7.37
C LYS A 149 0.40 -3.59 -8.90
N TYR A 150 1.57 -3.85 -9.49
CA TYR A 150 1.82 -3.69 -10.92
C TYR A 150 0.99 -4.62 -11.82
N ASP A 151 0.54 -5.76 -11.29
CA ASP A 151 -0.16 -6.82 -12.02
C ASP A 151 -1.66 -6.54 -12.17
N VAL A 152 -2.18 -5.60 -11.37
CA VAL A 152 -3.60 -5.28 -11.30
C VAL A 152 -3.89 -3.84 -11.71
N LEU A 153 -2.97 -2.91 -11.45
CA LEU A 153 -3.20 -1.47 -11.61
C LEU A 153 -2.21 -0.82 -12.56
N ALA A 154 -2.65 0.23 -13.23
CA ALA A 154 -1.81 0.97 -14.17
C ALA A 154 -0.73 1.78 -13.43
N LEU A 155 0.45 1.85 -14.04
CA LEU A 155 1.58 2.61 -13.50
C LEU A 155 1.26 4.11 -13.38
N GLN A 156 0.49 4.65 -14.33
CA GLN A 156 0.07 6.05 -14.34
C GLN A 156 -0.80 6.39 -13.13
N ASP A 157 -1.56 5.43 -12.60
CA ASP A 157 -2.38 5.62 -11.42
C ASP A 157 -1.51 5.73 -10.16
N MET A 158 -0.44 4.94 -10.07
CA MET A 158 0.56 5.09 -8.99
C MET A 158 1.18 6.48 -9.00
N PHE A 159 1.64 6.95 -10.16
CA PHE A 159 2.25 8.28 -10.28
C PHE A 159 1.25 9.38 -9.93
N TRP A 160 0.00 9.24 -10.35
CA TRP A 160 -1.06 10.16 -9.97
C TRP A 160 -1.27 10.17 -8.44
N LEU A 161 -1.37 9.00 -7.80
CA LEU A 161 -1.51 8.88 -6.34
C LEU A 161 -0.36 9.58 -5.60
N ILE A 162 0.89 9.34 -6.02
CA ILE A 162 2.08 9.97 -5.41
C ILE A 162 2.04 11.49 -5.59
N ARG A 163 1.71 12.01 -6.77
CA ARG A 163 1.59 13.46 -7.00
C ARG A 163 0.51 14.10 -6.15
N VAL A 164 -0.64 13.45 -6.01
CA VAL A 164 -1.72 13.93 -5.15
C VAL A 164 -1.25 13.91 -3.68
N LEU A 165 -0.57 12.85 -3.24
CA LEU A 165 -0.01 12.77 -1.89
C LEU A 165 0.93 13.94 -1.60
N LEU A 166 1.90 14.21 -2.46
CA LEU A 166 2.84 15.32 -2.28
C LEU A 166 2.10 16.67 -2.20
N LYS A 167 1.14 16.89 -3.09
CA LYS A 167 0.28 18.09 -3.04
C LYS A 167 -0.49 18.19 -1.72
N VAL A 168 -1.07 17.10 -1.24
CA VAL A 168 -1.83 17.09 0.02
C VAL A 168 -0.91 17.35 1.20
N LYS A 169 0.27 16.72 1.22
CA LYS A 169 1.33 16.92 2.23
C LYS A 169 1.72 18.38 2.35
N ASP A 170 2.02 19.04 1.24
CA ASP A 170 2.40 20.47 1.24
C ASP A 170 1.26 21.36 1.74
N ASN A 171 0.02 21.05 1.34
CA ASN A 171 -1.16 21.80 1.77
C ASN A 171 -1.61 21.49 3.21
N SER A 172 -1.16 20.40 3.80
CA SER A 172 -1.50 20.00 5.17
C SER A 172 -0.38 20.28 6.17
N TYR A 173 0.77 20.75 5.72
CA TYR A 173 1.91 21.05 6.57
C TYR A 173 1.53 21.99 7.75
N GLY A 174 1.83 21.55 8.97
CA GLY A 174 1.53 22.29 10.20
C GLY A 174 0.05 22.31 10.62
N LYS A 175 -0.86 21.69 9.87
CA LYS A 175 -2.27 21.57 10.26
C LYS A 175 -2.46 20.48 11.31
N GLU A 176 -3.45 20.69 12.18
CA GLU A 176 -3.85 19.70 13.18
C GLU A 176 -4.79 18.67 12.57
N ALA A 177 -4.48 17.39 12.76
CA ALA A 177 -5.44 16.32 12.48
C ALA A 177 -6.42 16.24 13.64
N VAL A 178 -7.71 16.16 13.32
CA VAL A 178 -8.77 15.95 14.30
C VAL A 178 -9.22 14.50 14.21
N VAL A 179 -9.09 13.77 15.30
CA VAL A 179 -9.61 12.39 15.41
C VAL A 179 -10.56 12.29 16.59
N PHE A 180 -11.64 11.55 16.39
CA PHE A 180 -12.60 11.22 17.42
C PHE A 180 -12.08 10.01 18.21
N SER A 181 -11.94 10.13 19.52
CA SER A 181 -11.36 9.05 20.36
C SER A 181 -12.20 7.76 20.32
N LYS A 182 -13.51 7.89 20.09
CA LYS A 182 -14.47 6.82 19.82
C LYS A 182 -15.61 7.38 18.97
N PRO A 183 -16.36 6.53 18.23
CA PRO A 183 -17.60 6.95 17.60
C PRO A 183 -18.54 7.63 18.62
N SER A 184 -18.59 7.16 19.87
CA SER A 184 -19.52 7.65 20.90
C SER A 184 -19.11 8.90 21.68
N ASP A 185 -17.88 9.39 21.55
CA ASP A 185 -17.37 10.45 22.42
C ASP A 185 -17.35 11.82 21.70
N GLU A 186 -17.81 12.87 22.39
CA GLU A 186 -17.69 14.27 21.97
C GLU A 186 -16.24 14.79 21.97
N LEU A 187 -15.29 13.94 22.37
CA LEU A 187 -13.90 14.35 22.60
C LEU A 187 -13.13 14.38 21.28
N LYS A 188 -13.02 15.59 20.72
CA LYS A 188 -12.20 15.89 19.55
C LYS A 188 -10.75 16.07 19.98
N ILE A 189 -9.88 15.14 19.59
CA ILE A 189 -8.45 15.28 19.80
C ILE A 189 -7.87 15.94 18.55
N SER A 190 -7.41 17.18 18.69
CA SER A 190 -6.67 17.90 17.64
C SER A 190 -5.18 17.77 17.94
N SER A 191 -4.42 17.20 17.00
CA SER A 191 -3.00 16.94 17.20
C SER A 191 -2.22 17.11 15.90
N ARG A 192 -1.18 17.96 15.97
CA ARG A 192 -0.19 18.09 14.89
C ARG A 192 0.67 16.84 14.75
N VAL A 193 0.96 16.17 15.87
CA VAL A 193 1.74 14.92 15.87
C VAL A 193 0.98 13.84 15.12
N LEU A 194 -0.32 13.73 15.34
CA LEU A 194 -1.16 12.78 14.63
C LEU A 194 -1.23 13.08 13.12
N GLY A 195 -1.37 14.36 12.76
CA GLY A 195 -1.30 14.78 11.36
C GLY A 195 0.03 14.42 10.70
N ARG A 196 1.14 14.58 11.43
CA ARG A 196 2.46 14.20 10.95
C ARG A 196 2.60 12.69 10.76
N ILE A 197 2.13 11.89 11.72
CA ILE A 197 2.14 10.42 11.62
C ILE A 197 1.38 9.95 10.37
N LEU A 198 0.18 10.50 10.11
CA LEU A 198 -0.60 10.12 8.93
C LEU A 198 0.11 10.45 7.61
N ILE A 199 0.82 11.58 7.56
CA ILE A 199 1.66 11.95 6.41
C ILE A 199 2.81 10.95 6.25
N ASP A 200 3.56 10.69 7.32
CA ASP A 200 4.72 9.80 7.30
C ASP A 200 4.30 8.37 6.88
N GLU A 201 3.17 7.87 7.38
CA GLU A 201 2.62 6.57 6.97
C GLU A 201 2.20 6.54 5.49
N ALA A 202 1.62 7.63 4.97
CA ALA A 202 1.26 7.72 3.56
C ALA A 202 2.50 7.80 2.65
N VAL A 203 3.55 8.50 3.09
CA VAL A 203 4.85 8.56 2.41
C VAL A 203 5.52 7.17 2.42
N SER A 204 5.47 6.45 3.53
CA SER A 204 5.97 5.06 3.60
C SER A 204 5.19 4.12 2.68
N ALA A 205 3.86 4.25 2.60
CA ALA A 205 3.05 3.51 1.64
C ALA A 205 3.42 3.83 0.18
N ALA A 206 3.72 5.10 -0.13
CA ALA A 206 4.20 5.53 -1.45
C ALA A 206 5.56 4.91 -1.80
N ALA A 207 6.50 4.93 -0.86
CA ALA A 207 7.80 4.27 -1.03
C ALA A 207 7.63 2.77 -1.27
N GLY A 208 6.77 2.09 -0.49
CA GLY A 208 6.45 0.69 -0.70
C GLY A 208 5.86 0.39 -2.09
N ALA A 209 4.96 1.25 -2.59
CA ALA A 209 4.42 1.13 -3.94
C ALA A 209 5.52 1.26 -5.00
N TRP A 210 6.45 2.19 -4.80
CA TRP A 210 7.62 2.37 -5.65
C TRP A 210 8.51 1.12 -5.70
N ILE A 211 8.82 0.53 -4.56
CA ILE A 211 9.59 -0.73 -4.48
C ILE A 211 8.88 -1.86 -5.23
N ARG A 212 7.55 -1.99 -5.05
CA ARG A 212 6.75 -2.98 -5.77
C ARG A 212 6.77 -2.75 -7.28
N CYS A 213 6.76 -1.49 -7.72
CA CYS A 213 6.87 -1.13 -9.13
C CYS A 213 8.21 -1.56 -9.72
N LEU A 214 9.31 -1.23 -9.04
CA LEU A 214 10.67 -1.62 -9.48
C LEU A 214 10.82 -3.13 -9.64
N LYS A 215 10.23 -3.91 -8.74
CA LYS A 215 10.27 -5.38 -8.78
C LYS A 215 9.34 -5.98 -9.84
N GLY A 216 8.46 -5.18 -10.44
CA GLY A 216 7.46 -5.63 -11.39
C GLY A 216 7.96 -5.75 -12.85
N PRO A 217 7.25 -6.51 -13.72
CA PRO A 217 7.41 -6.47 -15.16
C PRO A 217 7.19 -5.05 -15.67
N GLY A 218 8.15 -4.53 -16.44
CA GLY A 218 8.14 -3.14 -16.90
C GLY A 218 8.65 -2.14 -15.87
N GLY A 219 9.22 -2.61 -14.75
CA GLY A 219 9.94 -1.78 -13.78
C GLY A 219 11.22 -1.15 -14.35
N ASP A 220 11.73 -1.65 -15.48
CA ASP A 220 12.90 -1.12 -16.18
C ASP A 220 12.70 0.33 -16.64
N ASN A 221 13.65 1.21 -16.32
CA ASN A 221 13.71 2.65 -16.59
C ASN A 221 12.68 3.52 -15.84
N VAL A 222 11.88 2.95 -14.94
CA VAL A 222 10.84 3.70 -14.22
C VAL A 222 11.45 4.83 -13.39
N CYS A 223 12.61 4.62 -12.76
CA CYS A 223 13.23 5.65 -11.92
C CYS A 223 13.78 6.83 -12.74
N LEU A 224 14.33 6.56 -13.92
CA LEU A 224 14.85 7.61 -14.81
C LEU A 224 13.73 8.47 -15.42
N GLU A 225 12.59 7.86 -15.75
CA GLU A 225 11.46 8.61 -16.31
C GLU A 225 10.72 9.44 -15.25
N ASN A 226 10.93 9.12 -13.98
CA ASN A 226 10.16 9.68 -12.87
C ASN A 226 11.04 10.20 -11.73
N VAL A 227 12.18 10.81 -12.09
CA VAL A 227 13.12 11.43 -11.15
C VAL A 227 12.46 12.45 -10.22
N TRP A 228 11.36 13.06 -10.66
CA TRP A 228 10.55 13.98 -9.86
C TRP A 228 10.11 13.41 -8.50
N VAL A 229 10.03 12.08 -8.34
CA VAL A 229 9.74 11.44 -7.04
C VAL A 229 10.81 11.72 -5.99
N PHE A 230 12.04 11.96 -6.43
CA PHE A 230 13.18 12.26 -5.56
C PHE A 230 13.36 13.76 -5.30
N GLU A 231 12.53 14.64 -5.90
CA GLU A 231 12.53 16.07 -5.58
C GLU A 231 11.99 16.36 -4.18
N ASP A 232 11.14 15.46 -3.65
CA ASP A 232 10.67 15.52 -2.28
C ASP A 232 11.62 14.78 -1.33
N GLU A 233 12.30 15.51 -0.44
CA GLU A 233 13.35 14.96 0.43
C GLU A 233 12.86 13.80 1.33
N GLU A 234 11.64 13.91 1.87
CA GLU A 234 11.08 12.90 2.77
C GLU A 234 10.74 11.61 2.03
N LEU A 235 10.08 11.72 0.86
CA LEU A 235 9.78 10.58 0.01
C LEU A 235 11.06 9.95 -0.56
N ALA A 236 12.03 10.77 -1.00
CA ALA A 236 13.31 10.29 -1.51
C ALA A 236 14.04 9.46 -0.44
N ARG A 237 14.11 9.97 0.78
CA ARG A 237 14.71 9.27 1.92
C ARG A 237 13.99 7.95 2.21
N GLU A 238 12.66 7.96 2.29
CA GLU A 238 11.87 6.76 2.58
C GLU A 238 12.01 5.69 1.48
N VAL A 239 12.06 6.10 0.21
CA VAL A 239 12.33 5.19 -0.94
C VAL A 239 13.72 4.59 -0.81
N LEU A 240 14.76 5.39 -0.53
CA LEU A 240 16.14 4.91 -0.42
C LEU A 240 16.33 4.00 0.81
N GLU A 241 15.69 4.31 1.93
CA GLU A 241 15.66 3.44 3.12
C GLU A 241 14.99 2.10 2.81
N SER A 242 13.83 2.14 2.13
CA SER A 242 13.11 0.94 1.71
C SER A 242 13.91 0.10 0.71
N LEU A 243 14.58 0.75 -0.25
CA LEU A 243 15.48 0.09 -1.20
C LEU A 243 16.62 -0.64 -0.49
N ALA A 244 17.21 -0.03 0.55
CA ALA A 244 18.30 -0.66 1.29
C ALA A 244 17.86 -1.97 1.98
N GLY A 245 16.58 -2.14 2.31
CA GLY A 245 16.02 -3.39 2.83
C GLY A 245 15.62 -4.41 1.77
N GLU A 246 15.65 -4.05 0.48
CA GLU A 246 15.08 -4.82 -0.63
C GLU A 246 16.12 -5.04 -1.75
N PRO A 247 17.00 -6.06 -1.62
CA PRO A 247 18.18 -6.25 -2.48
C PRO A 247 17.90 -6.30 -3.99
N VAL A 248 16.75 -6.89 -4.39
CA VAL A 248 16.37 -7.00 -5.80
C VAL A 248 15.98 -5.63 -6.38
N ALA A 249 15.12 -4.89 -5.67
CA ALA A 249 14.72 -3.54 -6.07
C ALA A 249 15.94 -2.60 -6.11
N PHE A 250 16.82 -2.73 -5.12
CA PHE A 250 18.08 -2.00 -5.07
C PHE A 250 18.98 -2.25 -6.28
N ALA A 251 19.17 -3.52 -6.67
CA ALA A 251 19.99 -3.86 -7.83
C ALA A 251 19.42 -3.30 -9.13
N LEU A 252 18.10 -3.35 -9.31
CA LEU A 252 17.40 -2.77 -10.46
C LEU A 252 17.56 -1.24 -10.49
N PHE A 253 17.36 -0.58 -9.35
CA PHE A 253 17.59 0.85 -9.20
C PHE A 253 19.02 1.26 -9.59
N ILE A 254 20.05 0.56 -9.09
CA ILE A 254 21.45 0.83 -9.43
C ILE A 254 21.73 0.61 -10.92
N LYS A 255 21.12 -0.43 -11.51
CA LYS A 255 21.26 -0.73 -12.93
C LYS A 255 20.69 0.40 -13.79
N GLU A 256 19.54 0.96 -13.44
CA GLU A 256 18.97 2.12 -14.12
C GLU A 256 19.82 3.38 -13.95
N MET A 257 20.41 3.58 -12.77
CA MET A 257 21.27 4.73 -12.50
C MET A 257 22.62 4.66 -13.24
N LYS A 258 23.02 3.48 -13.71
CA LYS A 258 24.20 3.26 -14.56
C LYS A 258 23.80 3.29 -16.04
N GLN A 259 23.96 4.44 -16.71
CA GLN A 259 23.92 4.48 -18.19
C GLN A 259 25.29 4.22 -18.84
N GLU A 260 25.24 3.71 -20.08
CA GLU A 260 26.36 3.29 -20.94
C GLU A 260 27.36 4.41 -21.29
N ASP A 261 27.00 5.70 -21.10
CA ASP A 261 27.82 6.86 -21.49
C ASP A 261 28.58 7.54 -20.32
N GLY A 262 28.65 6.89 -19.15
CA GLY A 262 29.56 7.30 -18.07
C GLY A 262 29.15 8.54 -17.24
N VAL A 263 28.02 9.19 -17.54
CA VAL A 263 27.46 10.26 -16.70
C VAL A 263 26.55 9.66 -15.63
N GLN A 264 26.98 9.69 -14.37
CA GLN A 264 26.16 9.26 -13.23
C GLN A 264 25.02 10.25 -13.00
N LYS A 265 23.76 9.79 -13.14
CA LYS A 265 22.56 10.58 -12.86
C LYS A 265 22.22 10.69 -11.37
N THR A 266 23.11 10.25 -10.48
CA THR A 266 22.95 10.38 -9.02
C THR A 266 22.72 11.84 -8.60
N GLN A 267 23.30 12.81 -9.32
CA GLN A 267 23.06 14.25 -9.11
C GLN A 267 21.62 14.67 -9.38
N MET A 268 20.85 13.91 -10.18
CA MET A 268 19.45 14.23 -10.48
C MET A 268 18.50 13.83 -9.35
N LEU A 269 18.96 13.03 -8.38
CA LEU A 269 18.12 12.56 -7.28
C LEU A 269 17.87 13.64 -6.21
N GLY A 270 18.55 14.79 -6.25
CA GLY A 270 18.34 15.86 -5.27
C GLY A 270 18.73 15.52 -3.82
N VAL A 271 19.28 14.32 -3.58
CA VAL A 271 19.68 13.82 -2.26
C VAL A 271 21.18 14.08 -2.04
N PRO A 272 21.63 14.50 -0.83
CA PRO A 272 23.04 14.67 -0.53
C PRO A 272 23.85 13.38 -0.74
N ASP A 273 25.06 13.50 -1.31
CA ASP A 273 25.95 12.37 -1.61
C ASP A 273 26.22 11.48 -0.39
N GLU A 274 26.36 12.06 0.80
CA GLU A 274 26.59 11.35 2.06
C GLU A 274 25.45 10.40 2.42
N LEU A 275 24.20 10.83 2.16
CA LEU A 275 23.01 10.05 2.40
C LEU A 275 22.92 8.90 1.38
N LEU A 276 23.19 9.18 0.11
CA LEU A 276 23.27 8.17 -0.96
C LEU A 276 24.31 7.09 -0.65
N ILE A 277 25.52 7.48 -0.23
CA ILE A 277 26.59 6.54 0.17
C ILE A 277 26.12 5.67 1.34
N THR A 278 25.46 6.26 2.34
CA THR A 278 24.96 5.53 3.50
C THR A 278 23.93 4.47 3.09
N PHE A 279 22.97 4.84 2.23
CA PHE A 279 21.96 3.90 1.75
C PHE A 279 22.52 2.84 0.83
N PHE A 280 23.43 3.20 -0.08
CA PHE A 280 24.10 2.22 -0.92
C PHE A 280 24.89 1.22 -0.09
N THR A 281 25.58 1.68 0.95
CA THR A 281 26.31 0.80 1.87
C THR A 281 25.35 -0.14 2.60
N ARG A 282 24.25 0.38 3.18
CA ARG A 282 23.23 -0.45 3.86
C ARG A 282 22.58 -1.47 2.92
N GLY A 283 22.26 -1.08 1.69
CA GLY A 283 21.70 -1.98 0.67
C GLY A 283 22.66 -3.10 0.27
N ILE A 284 23.94 -2.78 0.11
CA ILE A 284 24.99 -3.79 -0.13
C ILE A 284 25.08 -4.77 1.04
N MET A 285 25.11 -4.27 2.28
CA MET A 285 25.16 -5.11 3.48
C MET A 285 23.92 -6.00 3.62
N ALA A 286 22.73 -5.48 3.33
CA ALA A 286 21.49 -6.26 3.36
C ALA A 286 21.49 -7.36 2.28
N ALA A 287 21.94 -7.04 1.07
CA ALA A 287 22.09 -8.02 0.00
C ALA A 287 23.09 -9.13 0.35
N GLU A 288 24.23 -8.75 0.94
CA GLU A 288 25.24 -9.69 1.43
C GLU A 288 24.67 -10.59 2.54
N TYR A 289 23.99 -10.01 3.53
CA TYR A 289 23.33 -10.76 4.59
C TYR A 289 22.28 -11.73 4.03
N SER A 290 21.43 -11.30 3.09
CA SER A 290 20.46 -12.19 2.44
C SER A 290 21.15 -13.34 1.71
N LEU A 291 22.26 -13.08 1.01
CA LEU A 291 23.03 -14.13 0.34
C LEU A 291 23.66 -15.10 1.35
N ILE A 292 24.31 -14.61 2.39
CA ILE A 292 24.95 -15.43 3.43
C ILE A 292 23.94 -16.34 4.13
N ASN A 293 22.70 -15.87 4.37
CA ASN A 293 21.69 -16.65 5.10
C ASN A 293 20.82 -17.55 4.22
N LEU A 294 20.52 -17.16 2.97
CA LEU A 294 19.70 -17.98 2.06
C LEU A 294 20.51 -19.05 1.34
N LEU A 295 21.80 -18.81 1.10
CA LEU A 295 22.66 -19.75 0.38
C LEU A 295 22.79 -21.10 1.13
N PRO A 296 23.01 -21.16 2.46
CA PRO A 296 23.00 -22.43 3.20
C PRO A 296 21.69 -23.22 3.08
N GLU A 297 20.54 -22.55 3.19
CA GLU A 297 19.21 -23.16 3.07
C GLU A 297 18.98 -23.74 1.66
N LEU A 298 19.33 -22.97 0.63
CA LEU A 298 19.29 -23.44 -0.76
C LEU A 298 20.25 -24.62 -0.97
N MET A 299 21.43 -24.59 -0.37
CA MET A 299 22.41 -25.68 -0.46
C MET A 299 21.90 -26.97 0.20
N GLN A 300 21.17 -26.88 1.32
CA GLN A 300 20.48 -28.02 1.91
C GLN A 300 19.40 -28.59 0.97
N ILE A 301 18.56 -27.75 0.37
CA ILE A 301 17.54 -28.18 -0.60
C ILE A 301 18.19 -28.86 -1.82
N ILE A 302 19.27 -28.29 -2.33
CA ILE A 302 20.03 -28.81 -3.49
C ILE A 302 20.69 -30.15 -3.16
N SER A 303 21.20 -30.35 -1.93
CA SER A 303 21.74 -31.64 -1.48
C SER A 303 20.70 -32.76 -1.44
N ILE A 304 19.42 -32.42 -1.22
CA ILE A 304 18.29 -33.36 -1.26
C ILE A 304 17.83 -33.61 -2.71
N LYS A 305 18.01 -32.65 -3.62
CA LYS A 305 17.59 -32.74 -5.03
C LYS A 305 18.74 -32.37 -5.99
N PRO A 306 19.73 -33.26 -6.19
CA PRO A 306 20.96 -32.95 -6.93
C PRO A 306 20.75 -32.58 -8.41
N TYR A 307 19.61 -32.93 -9.00
CA TYR A 307 19.30 -32.57 -10.39
C TYR A 307 18.98 -31.07 -10.56
N LEU A 308 18.54 -30.37 -9.50
CA LEU A 308 18.27 -28.93 -9.50
C LEU A 308 19.55 -28.08 -9.49
N VAL A 309 20.68 -28.68 -9.10
CA VAL A 309 22.03 -28.09 -9.15
C VAL A 309 22.29 -27.43 -10.49
N LYS A 310 22.03 -28.16 -11.58
CA LYS A 310 22.44 -27.75 -12.93
C LYS A 310 21.63 -26.55 -13.41
N GLU A 311 20.34 -26.49 -13.08
CA GLU A 311 19.46 -25.36 -13.37
C GLU A 311 19.79 -24.15 -12.49
N PHE A 312 20.08 -24.37 -11.21
CA PHE A 312 20.52 -23.33 -10.28
C PHE A 312 21.83 -22.69 -10.73
N LEU A 313 22.83 -23.49 -11.08
CA LEU A 313 24.14 -23.01 -11.55
C LEU A 313 24.06 -22.30 -12.90
N ALA A 314 23.23 -22.79 -13.83
CA ALA A 314 22.98 -22.10 -15.09
C ALA A 314 22.34 -20.71 -14.89
N THR A 315 21.58 -20.53 -13.81
CA THR A 315 20.98 -19.24 -13.44
C THR A 315 21.99 -18.31 -12.73
N LEU A 316 23.03 -18.87 -12.10
CA LEU A 316 24.06 -18.14 -11.35
C LEU A 316 25.29 -17.71 -12.18
N GLU A 317 25.37 -18.06 -13.46
CA GLU A 317 26.52 -17.75 -14.35
C GLU A 317 26.88 -16.26 -14.43
N TYR A 318 25.95 -15.34 -14.09
CA TYR A 318 26.21 -13.90 -14.09
C TYR A 318 26.87 -13.35 -12.81
N SER A 319 26.95 -14.15 -11.74
CA SER A 319 27.37 -13.72 -10.39
C SER A 319 28.45 -14.60 -9.76
N GLN A 320 29.10 -15.44 -10.58
CA GLN A 320 29.99 -16.53 -10.18
C GLN A 320 31.04 -16.12 -9.13
N ASP A 321 31.78 -15.03 -9.34
CA ASP A 321 32.95 -14.73 -8.50
C ASP A 321 32.62 -14.38 -7.05
N ARG A 322 31.49 -13.70 -6.80
CA ARG A 322 31.08 -13.29 -5.44
C ARG A 322 30.32 -14.38 -4.70
N ILE A 323 29.48 -15.15 -5.40
CA ILE A 323 28.79 -16.31 -4.82
C ILE A 323 29.81 -17.41 -4.49
N VAL A 324 30.85 -17.57 -5.31
CA VAL A 324 31.97 -18.48 -5.03
C VAL A 324 32.76 -18.03 -3.80
N ALA A 325 32.97 -16.73 -3.58
CA ALA A 325 33.64 -16.23 -2.38
C ALA A 325 32.85 -16.53 -1.10
N VAL A 326 31.52 -16.33 -1.11
CA VAL A 326 30.64 -16.62 0.04
C VAL A 326 30.50 -18.13 0.26
N ALA A 327 30.36 -18.93 -0.81
CA ALA A 327 30.34 -20.38 -0.72
C ALA A 327 31.66 -20.95 -0.17
N LYS A 328 32.81 -20.36 -0.54
CA LYS A 328 34.13 -20.71 0.01
C LYS A 328 34.28 -20.37 1.49
N ALA A 329 33.68 -19.27 1.94
CA ALA A 329 33.66 -18.90 3.36
C ALA A 329 32.80 -19.88 4.18
N LEU A 330 31.62 -20.25 3.68
CA LEU A 330 30.73 -21.23 4.33
C LEU A 330 31.34 -22.65 4.35
N LEU A 331 32.13 -23.01 3.35
CA LEU A 331 32.94 -24.25 3.33
C LEU A 331 34.03 -24.27 4.41
N ALA A 332 34.60 -23.12 4.78
CA ALA A 332 35.64 -23.03 5.80
C ALA A 332 35.08 -23.23 7.23
N ASP A 333 33.78 -22.97 7.42
CA ASP A 333 33.08 -23.07 8.72
C ASP A 333 32.36 -24.42 8.95
N ASN A 334 32.58 -25.45 8.10
CA ASN A 334 32.05 -26.82 8.25
C ASN A 334 30.50 -26.94 8.36
N GLN A 335 29.74 -26.02 7.77
CA GLN A 335 28.26 -26.02 7.87
C GLN A 335 27.53 -26.77 6.74
N LEU A 336 28.23 -27.53 5.89
CA LEU A 336 27.64 -28.24 4.74
C LEU A 336 27.97 -29.74 4.74
N PRO A 337 27.08 -30.60 4.22
CA PRO A 337 27.29 -32.04 4.17
C PRO A 337 28.45 -32.44 3.24
N ASP A 338 29.28 -33.37 3.71
CA ASP A 338 30.50 -33.87 3.05
C ASP A 338 30.17 -34.83 1.89
N SER A 339 29.53 -34.29 0.84
CA SER A 339 29.26 -35.01 -0.41
C SER A 339 30.40 -34.76 -1.39
N GLU A 340 31.08 -35.84 -1.79
CA GLU A 340 32.23 -35.81 -2.70
C GLU A 340 31.86 -35.23 -4.08
N ASP A 341 30.66 -35.53 -4.58
CA ASP A 341 30.09 -34.97 -5.83
C ASP A 341 29.86 -33.45 -5.74
N PHE A 342 29.43 -32.97 -4.57
CA PHE A 342 29.19 -31.55 -4.29
C PHE A 342 30.50 -30.76 -4.17
N MET A 343 31.54 -31.36 -3.59
CA MET A 343 32.88 -30.77 -3.50
C MET A 343 33.59 -30.73 -4.86
N GLN A 344 33.36 -31.70 -5.73
CA GLN A 344 33.83 -31.67 -7.12
C GLN A 344 33.15 -30.58 -7.95
N MET A 345 31.85 -30.36 -7.71
CA MET A 345 31.04 -29.32 -8.35
C MET A 345 31.48 -27.90 -7.96
N LEU A 346 31.80 -27.63 -6.70
CA LEU A 346 32.30 -26.30 -6.28
C LEU A 346 33.70 -26.01 -6.84
N LYS A 347 34.54 -27.05 -7.02
CA LYS A 347 35.87 -26.92 -7.63
C LYS A 347 35.82 -26.61 -9.13
N SER A 348 34.84 -27.14 -9.87
CA SER A 348 34.71 -26.89 -11.31
C SER A 348 34.21 -25.48 -11.65
N ILE A 349 33.44 -24.87 -10.74
CA ILE A 349 33.00 -23.47 -10.84
C ILE A 349 34.19 -22.51 -10.58
N GLY A 350 35.09 -22.85 -9.66
CA GLY A 350 36.23 -22.01 -9.28
C GLY A 350 37.38 -21.92 -10.31
N THR A 351 37.39 -22.77 -11.34
CA THR A 351 38.45 -22.80 -12.37
C THR A 351 38.09 -22.06 -13.66
N GLY A 352 36.85 -21.63 -13.83
CA GLY A 352 36.33 -21.13 -15.11
C GLY A 352 36.37 -22.20 -16.22
N PRO A 353 35.70 -21.99 -17.36
CA PRO A 353 35.89 -22.86 -18.51
C PRO A 353 37.33 -22.71 -19.00
N ALA A 354 38.08 -23.81 -19.05
CA ALA A 354 39.41 -23.83 -19.63
C ALA A 354 39.34 -23.23 -21.05
N GLN A 355 39.94 -22.05 -21.24
CA GLN A 355 40.15 -21.49 -22.56
C GLN A 355 41.06 -22.44 -23.34
N GLY A 356 40.43 -23.36 -24.08
CA GLY A 356 41.10 -24.11 -25.12
C GLY A 356 41.59 -23.13 -26.17
N LYS A 357 42.90 -22.87 -26.19
CA LYS A 357 43.58 -22.22 -27.32
C LYS A 357 43.21 -22.98 -28.60
N LYS A 358 42.28 -22.45 -29.38
CA LYS A 358 42.23 -22.75 -30.81
C LYS A 358 43.38 -21.98 -31.47
N GLN A 359 44.53 -22.64 -31.58
CA GLN A 359 45.51 -22.26 -32.59
C GLN A 359 44.90 -22.56 -33.95
N TYR A 360 44.58 -21.50 -34.71
CA TYR A 360 44.34 -21.60 -36.14
C TYR A 360 45.71 -21.54 -36.83
N TYR A 361 46.09 -22.64 -37.47
CA TYR A 361 46.95 -22.64 -38.66
C TYR A 361 46.05 -22.64 -39.89
#